data_AF-A0A9E4Y749-F1
#
_entry.id   AF-A0A9E4Y749-F1
#
_cell.length_a   1.000
_cell.length_b   1.000
_cell.length_c   1.000
_cell.angle_alpha   90.00
_cell.angle_beta   90.00
_cell.angle_gamma   90.00
#
_symmetry.space_group_name_H-M   'P 1'
#
loop_
_entity.id
_entity.type
_entity.pdbx_description
1 polymer ?
#
loop_
_entity_poly.entity_id
_entity_poly.type
_entity_poly.pdbx_seq_one_letter_code
_entity_poly.pdbx_strand_id
1 'polypeptide(L)'
;MVMNFRVAGAGVAAALALITIVVVAVSPWSGGSAADVALQGDADCSESIDSLDALANLRFAASAEPFADCVEQAGDVNCDGDVNEGDVLLLLLFVGGVSPAQPATGICPPIGEPLDSPTTTAPPGTATATPAANGYRMEAVISSAELGVANGSVIELAVIPGAPTEAIAVRQTGQMYRVSLSGSFAPMLWGDVSGIVDTGGTEEGLLSLAFSPGFAQDGRVYLYYTAASPNRSVLARYSATANALDGNSDEVLLSILQFAPNHNGGHIAFDHNDYLLLSTGDGGGSGDPNENGQELNTLLGKVLRIDVSADTGYAIPGENPFVGVAGAREEIFAYGLRNPWRMTVDRFTGAVWLGDVGEGAWEEVDHVVAGGNYGWDCFEGLAVWEDDEQCEGKDFIDPRAVYSHDKGLAVVGGFVYRGSEMPELYGWYVYADYATGRVWAVNTADDSEPIELLQDNFPISSFAELPGGELLVVSYLDGIYQLVRD
;
A
#
# COMPACT_ATOMS: atom_id res chain seq x y z
N MET A 1 -13.98 -44.46 -9.42
CA MET A 1 -12.94 -44.48 -8.36
C MET A 1 -12.74 -43.04 -7.93
N VAL A 2 -12.89 -42.77 -6.65
CA VAL A 2 -13.21 -41.45 -6.06
C VAL A 2 -12.00 -40.54 -5.97
N MET A 3 -12.16 -39.24 -6.24
CA MET A 3 -11.60 -38.16 -5.42
C MET A 3 -12.63 -37.04 -5.31
N ASN A 4 -13.09 -36.80 -4.08
CA ASN A 4 -14.03 -35.75 -3.71
C ASN A 4 -13.26 -34.42 -3.51
N PHE A 5 -13.81 -33.33 -4.01
CA PHE A 5 -13.64 -32.01 -3.40
C PHE A 5 -15.02 -31.50 -2.98
N ARG A 6 -15.17 -31.22 -1.67
CA ARG A 6 -16.25 -30.39 -1.15
C ARG A 6 -15.73 -28.95 -1.17
N VAL A 7 -16.43 -28.05 -1.85
CA VAL A 7 -16.30 -26.61 -1.66
C VAL A 7 -17.70 -26.06 -1.38
N ALA A 8 -17.80 -25.34 -0.26
CA ALA A 8 -19.00 -24.67 0.22
C ALA A 8 -19.18 -23.33 -0.52
N GLY A 9 -20.43 -22.98 -0.82
CA GLY A 9 -20.81 -21.67 -1.39
C GLY A 9 -21.65 -21.83 -2.66
N ALA A 10 -22.98 -21.89 -2.52
CA ALA A 10 -23.93 -22.18 -3.59
C ALA A 10 -24.08 -21.08 -4.67
N GLY A 11 -23.46 -19.90 -4.50
CA GLY A 11 -23.65 -18.75 -5.40
C GLY A 11 -22.77 -18.74 -6.64
N VAL A 12 -21.47 -19.07 -6.52
CA VAL A 12 -20.51 -18.91 -7.62
C VAL A 12 -20.52 -20.10 -8.59
N ALA A 13 -20.86 -21.30 -8.08
CA ALA A 13 -21.02 -22.49 -8.91
C ALA A 13 -22.21 -22.40 -9.88
N ALA A 14 -23.26 -21.63 -9.53
CA ALA A 14 -24.42 -21.42 -10.41
C ALA A 14 -24.08 -20.52 -11.61
N ALA A 15 -23.26 -19.49 -11.41
CA ALA A 15 -22.82 -18.58 -12.48
C ALA A 15 -21.87 -19.28 -13.48
N LEU A 16 -20.91 -20.08 -12.99
CA LEU A 16 -20.00 -20.87 -13.83
C LEU A 16 -20.71 -22.04 -14.55
N ALA A 17 -21.73 -22.64 -13.92
CA ALA A 17 -22.56 -23.67 -14.57
C ALA A 17 -23.42 -23.10 -15.69
N LEU A 18 -23.93 -21.86 -15.56
CA LEU A 18 -24.70 -21.17 -16.61
C LEU A 18 -23.84 -20.86 -17.84
N ILE A 19 -22.58 -20.41 -17.65
CA ILE A 19 -21.64 -20.15 -18.76
C ILE A 19 -21.31 -21.43 -19.53
N THR A 20 -21.28 -22.59 -18.85
CA THR A 20 -21.01 -23.89 -19.48
C THR A 20 -22.24 -24.46 -20.21
N ILE A 21 -23.46 -24.07 -19.83
CA ILE A 21 -24.72 -24.56 -20.43
C ILE A 21 -25.05 -23.83 -21.75
N VAL A 22 -24.59 -22.60 -21.95
CA VAL A 22 -24.81 -21.84 -23.21
C VAL A 22 -24.13 -22.50 -24.42
N VAL A 23 -23.16 -23.40 -24.22
CA VAL A 23 -22.41 -24.04 -25.32
C VAL A 23 -23.03 -25.37 -25.81
N VAL A 24 -24.06 -25.95 -25.17
CA VAL A 24 -24.49 -27.35 -25.50
C VAL A 24 -26.00 -27.58 -25.74
N ALA A 25 -26.88 -26.58 -25.68
CA ALA A 25 -28.32 -26.85 -25.85
C ALA A 25 -29.04 -25.97 -26.89
N VAL A 26 -28.75 -26.20 -28.19
CA VAL A 26 -29.74 -25.94 -29.25
C VAL A 26 -29.82 -27.16 -30.17
N SER A 27 -30.93 -27.89 -30.04
CA SER A 27 -31.27 -29.05 -30.90
C SER A 27 -31.78 -28.59 -32.28
N PRO A 28 -31.72 -29.43 -33.34
CA PRO A 28 -31.66 -28.96 -34.73
C PRO A 28 -33.02 -28.48 -35.24
N TRP A 29 -33.03 -27.31 -35.88
CA TRP A 29 -34.18 -26.78 -36.58
C TRP A 29 -34.45 -27.60 -37.85
N SER A 30 -35.59 -28.30 -37.87
CA SER A 30 -36.07 -29.07 -39.02
C SER A 30 -37.00 -28.20 -39.87
N GLY A 31 -36.54 -27.77 -41.05
CA GLY A 31 -37.42 -27.28 -42.12
C GLY A 31 -36.94 -26.00 -42.80
N GLY A 32 -36.06 -26.13 -43.80
CA GLY A 32 -35.68 -25.05 -44.71
C GLY A 32 -34.59 -25.52 -45.68
N SER A 33 -34.72 -25.19 -46.96
CA SER A 33 -33.86 -25.70 -48.04
C SER A 33 -32.39 -25.27 -47.91
N ALA A 34 -31.49 -26.18 -48.30
CA ALA A 34 -30.04 -26.01 -48.32
C ALA A 34 -29.57 -24.89 -49.28
N ALA A 35 -29.42 -23.69 -48.74
CA ALA A 35 -28.48 -22.64 -49.14
C ALA A 35 -28.30 -21.76 -47.89
N ASP A 36 -27.05 -21.44 -47.55
CA ASP A 36 -26.60 -20.73 -46.34
C ASP A 36 -26.50 -21.60 -45.07
N VAL A 37 -25.33 -22.24 -44.92
CA VAL A 37 -24.90 -22.82 -43.65
C VAL A 37 -24.43 -21.65 -42.77
N ALA A 38 -25.36 -21.05 -42.01
CA ALA A 38 -25.00 -20.13 -40.93
C ALA A 38 -24.02 -20.84 -39.99
N LEU A 39 -22.89 -20.20 -39.69
CA LEU A 39 -22.00 -20.64 -38.62
C LEU A 39 -22.81 -20.66 -37.33
N GLN A 40 -22.87 -21.81 -36.67
CA GLN A 40 -23.69 -21.99 -35.48
C GLN A 40 -23.14 -21.09 -34.35
N GLY A 41 -23.78 -19.94 -34.11
CA GLY A 41 -23.36 -18.92 -33.13
C GLY A 41 -23.23 -17.50 -33.70
N ASP A 42 -23.17 -17.33 -35.02
CA ASP A 42 -23.22 -16.03 -35.69
C ASP A 42 -24.67 -15.53 -35.72
N ALA A 43 -24.97 -14.57 -34.84
CA ALA A 43 -26.33 -14.11 -34.57
C ALA A 43 -26.69 -12.86 -35.37
N ASP A 44 -25.71 -12.09 -35.82
CA ASP A 44 -25.90 -10.89 -36.63
C ASP A 44 -25.65 -11.10 -38.14
N CYS A 45 -25.29 -12.33 -38.53
CA CYS A 45 -25.05 -12.76 -39.90
C CYS A 45 -23.90 -12.01 -40.59
N SER A 46 -22.89 -11.61 -39.81
CA SER A 46 -21.70 -10.93 -40.31
C SER A 46 -20.65 -11.86 -40.93
N GLU A 47 -20.87 -13.19 -40.88
CA GLU A 47 -19.92 -14.24 -41.27
C GLU A 47 -18.67 -14.34 -40.37
N SER A 48 -18.64 -13.61 -39.25
CA SER A 48 -17.66 -13.71 -38.17
C SER A 48 -18.35 -14.03 -36.85
N ILE A 49 -17.65 -14.72 -35.93
CA ILE A 49 -18.12 -14.90 -34.55
C ILE A 49 -17.25 -14.03 -33.65
N ASP A 50 -17.83 -13.00 -33.04
CA ASP A 50 -17.14 -12.08 -32.15
C ASP A 50 -17.91 -11.77 -30.85
N SER A 51 -17.46 -10.75 -30.11
CA SER A 51 -18.08 -10.36 -28.84
C SER A 51 -19.51 -9.82 -29.00
N LEU A 52 -19.88 -9.30 -30.17
CA LEU A 52 -21.25 -8.85 -30.47
C LEU A 52 -22.20 -10.04 -30.61
N ASP A 53 -21.76 -11.12 -31.24
CA ASP A 53 -22.54 -12.37 -31.30
C ASP A 53 -22.77 -12.97 -29.91
N ALA A 54 -21.74 -12.93 -29.07
CA ALA A 54 -21.86 -13.40 -27.68
C ALA A 54 -22.91 -12.59 -26.92
N LEU A 55 -22.92 -11.27 -27.08
CA LEU A 55 -23.89 -10.37 -26.45
C LEU A 55 -25.31 -10.57 -26.99
N ALA A 56 -25.46 -10.73 -28.30
CA ALA A 56 -26.75 -10.98 -28.95
C ALA A 56 -27.36 -12.32 -28.49
N ASN A 57 -26.54 -13.38 -28.39
CA ASN A 57 -26.97 -14.66 -27.87
C ASN A 57 -27.32 -14.62 -26.36
N LEU A 58 -26.56 -13.86 -25.56
CA LEU A 58 -26.85 -13.62 -24.14
C LEU A 58 -28.17 -12.88 -23.95
N ARG A 59 -28.43 -11.84 -24.76
CA ARG A 59 -29.70 -11.11 -24.79
C ARG A 59 -30.87 -12.02 -25.13
N PHE A 60 -30.72 -12.88 -26.14
CA PHE A 60 -31.74 -13.87 -26.53
C PHE A 60 -32.02 -14.87 -25.40
N ALA A 61 -30.97 -15.39 -24.76
CA ALA A 61 -31.10 -16.30 -23.61
C ALA A 61 -31.78 -15.64 -22.40
N ALA A 62 -31.60 -14.33 -22.22
CA ALA A 62 -32.20 -13.55 -21.13
C ALA A 62 -33.68 -13.19 -21.36
N SER A 63 -34.24 -13.45 -22.55
CA SER A 63 -35.61 -13.03 -22.92
C SER A 63 -35.86 -11.52 -22.72
N ALA A 64 -34.82 -10.70 -22.86
CA ALA A 64 -34.89 -9.26 -22.68
C ALA A 64 -35.52 -8.62 -23.94
N GLU A 65 -36.82 -8.31 -23.87
CA GLU A 65 -37.52 -7.53 -24.90
C GLU A 65 -36.86 -6.14 -25.03
N PRO A 66 -36.72 -5.58 -26.24
CA PRO A 66 -36.27 -4.20 -26.39
C PRO A 66 -37.20 -3.27 -25.61
N PHE A 67 -36.63 -2.30 -24.89
CA PHE A 67 -37.38 -1.09 -24.58
C PHE A 67 -37.85 -0.51 -25.93
N ALA A 68 -39.14 -0.18 -26.02
CA ALA A 68 -39.92 -0.14 -27.27
C ALA A 68 -39.44 0.82 -28.39
N ASP A 69 -38.31 1.51 -28.21
CA ASP A 69 -37.74 2.47 -29.17
C ASP A 69 -36.27 2.17 -29.58
N CYS A 70 -35.68 1.04 -29.15
CA CYS A 70 -34.29 0.68 -29.46
C CYS A 70 -34.20 -0.15 -30.77
N VAL A 71 -33.74 0.44 -31.89
CA VAL A 71 -33.80 -0.20 -33.23
C VAL A 71 -32.46 -0.48 -33.92
N GLU A 72 -31.29 -0.04 -33.46
CA GLU A 72 -30.10 -0.13 -34.35
C GLU A 72 -28.96 -1.08 -33.98
N GLN A 73 -28.80 -1.59 -32.75
CA GLN A 73 -27.71 -2.54 -32.45
C GLN A 73 -28.13 -3.67 -31.50
N ALA A 74 -27.75 -4.91 -31.82
CA ALA A 74 -28.21 -6.12 -31.12
C ALA A 74 -27.71 -6.23 -29.67
N GLY A 75 -26.63 -5.53 -29.31
CA GLY A 75 -26.00 -5.55 -27.99
C GLY A 75 -26.26 -4.35 -27.07
N ASP A 76 -26.80 -3.24 -27.61
CA ASP A 76 -27.09 -2.03 -26.82
C ASP A 76 -28.42 -2.22 -26.07
N VAL A 77 -28.35 -2.22 -24.74
CA VAL A 77 -29.49 -2.46 -23.85
C VAL A 77 -29.85 -1.26 -23.00
N ASN A 78 -29.03 -0.20 -23.01
CA ASN A 78 -29.30 1.06 -22.30
C ASN A 78 -29.73 2.21 -23.25
N CYS A 79 -29.69 1.96 -24.57
CA CYS A 79 -30.03 2.87 -25.66
C CYS A 79 -29.17 4.15 -25.68
N ASP A 80 -27.89 4.06 -25.30
CA ASP A 80 -26.93 5.18 -25.38
C ASP A 80 -26.22 5.28 -26.74
N GLY A 81 -26.39 4.28 -27.62
CA GLY A 81 -25.83 4.25 -28.98
C GLY A 81 -24.45 3.62 -29.09
N ASP A 82 -23.86 3.18 -27.98
CA ASP A 82 -22.60 2.44 -27.90
C ASP A 82 -22.84 1.04 -27.30
N VAL A 83 -22.04 0.05 -27.69
CA VAL A 83 -22.02 -1.27 -27.03
C VAL A 83 -20.77 -1.34 -26.17
N ASN A 84 -20.93 -1.23 -24.85
CA ASN A 84 -19.82 -1.12 -23.91
C ASN A 84 -20.02 -1.99 -22.64
N GLU A 85 -19.11 -1.89 -21.68
CA GLU A 85 -19.15 -2.66 -20.43
C GLU A 85 -20.40 -2.40 -19.59
N GLY A 86 -21.05 -1.23 -19.78
CA GLY A 86 -22.34 -0.88 -19.19
C GLY A 86 -23.47 -1.78 -19.66
N ASP A 87 -23.51 -2.13 -20.95
CA ASP A 87 -24.50 -3.06 -21.52
C ASP A 87 -24.33 -4.47 -20.95
N VAL A 88 -23.08 -4.91 -20.84
CA VAL A 88 -22.72 -6.20 -20.26
C VAL A 88 -23.20 -6.30 -18.82
N LEU A 89 -22.96 -5.25 -18.02
CA LEU A 89 -23.39 -5.20 -16.64
C LEU A 89 -24.91 -5.21 -16.50
N LEU A 90 -25.62 -4.49 -17.37
CA LEU A 90 -27.08 -4.42 -17.35
C LEU A 90 -27.72 -5.77 -17.72
N LEU A 91 -27.17 -6.47 -18.72
CA LEU A 91 -27.57 -7.82 -19.11
C LEU A 91 -27.30 -8.83 -17.98
N LEU A 92 -26.15 -8.75 -17.31
CA LEU A 92 -25.81 -9.61 -16.17
C LEU A 92 -26.76 -9.39 -14.97
N LEU A 93 -27.14 -8.13 -14.69
CA LEU A 93 -28.10 -7.80 -13.65
C LEU A 93 -29.50 -8.35 -13.97
N PHE A 94 -29.92 -8.27 -15.23
CA PHE A 94 -31.18 -8.86 -15.71
C PHE A 94 -31.20 -10.39 -15.57
N VAL A 95 -30.12 -11.06 -15.99
CA VAL A 95 -29.95 -12.53 -15.83
C VAL A 95 -29.91 -12.93 -14.34
N GLY A 96 -29.36 -12.06 -13.49
CA GLY A 96 -29.35 -12.21 -12.03
C GLY A 96 -30.70 -11.99 -11.34
N GLY A 97 -31.77 -11.66 -12.08
CA GLY A 97 -33.11 -11.41 -11.53
C GLY A 97 -33.25 -10.07 -10.81
N VAL A 98 -32.32 -9.14 -11.02
CA VAL A 98 -32.36 -7.79 -10.45
C VAL A 98 -33.00 -6.87 -11.50
N SER A 99 -34.31 -6.61 -11.38
CA SER A 99 -34.96 -5.66 -12.28
C SER A 99 -34.57 -4.22 -11.91
N PRO A 100 -34.00 -3.42 -12.83
CA PRO A 100 -33.88 -1.99 -12.60
C PRO A 100 -35.28 -1.38 -12.51
N ALA A 101 -35.49 -0.49 -11.55
CA ALA A 101 -36.75 0.22 -11.41
C ALA A 101 -37.03 1.02 -12.68
N GLN A 102 -38.21 0.83 -13.26
CA GLN A 102 -38.67 1.60 -14.41
C GLN A 102 -38.62 3.11 -14.07
N PRO A 103 -37.95 3.96 -14.88
CA PRO A 103 -38.05 5.40 -14.67
C PRO A 103 -39.51 5.82 -14.90
N ALA A 104 -40.06 6.55 -13.93
CA ALA A 104 -41.38 7.12 -14.06
C ALA A 104 -41.40 8.04 -15.29
N THR A 105 -42.41 7.87 -16.14
CA THR A 105 -42.66 8.70 -17.33
C THR A 105 -42.78 10.16 -16.91
N GLY A 106 -41.73 10.96 -17.13
CA GLY A 106 -41.74 12.37 -16.78
C GLY A 106 -40.41 13.04 -17.08
N ILE A 107 -40.39 13.78 -18.19
CA ILE A 107 -39.48 14.86 -18.60
C ILE A 107 -38.27 15.06 -17.67
N CYS A 108 -37.09 14.75 -18.21
CA CYS A 108 -35.79 14.99 -17.59
C CYS A 108 -35.60 16.50 -17.29
N PRO A 109 -35.25 16.92 -16.06
CA PRO A 109 -34.87 18.30 -15.79
C PRO A 109 -33.44 18.56 -16.29
N PRO A 110 -33.11 19.81 -16.67
CA PRO A 110 -31.79 20.15 -17.19
C PRO A 110 -30.70 19.95 -16.13
N ILE A 111 -29.55 19.47 -16.58
CA ILE A 111 -28.34 19.24 -15.79
C ILE A 111 -27.94 20.55 -15.10
N GLY A 112 -27.90 20.57 -13.75
CA GLY A 112 -27.38 21.73 -13.02
C GLY A 112 -27.86 21.99 -11.60
N GLU A 113 -28.81 21.23 -11.03
CA GLU A 113 -29.18 21.35 -9.61
C GLU A 113 -28.75 20.09 -8.85
N PRO A 114 -28.17 20.19 -7.63
CA PRO A 114 -27.73 19.03 -6.89
C PRO A 114 -28.92 18.17 -6.51
N LEU A 115 -28.89 16.90 -6.88
CA LEU A 115 -29.78 15.90 -6.30
C LEU A 115 -29.44 15.79 -4.82
N ASP A 116 -30.42 16.01 -3.94
CA ASP A 116 -30.29 15.67 -2.52
C ASP A 116 -29.79 14.23 -2.42
N SER A 117 -28.61 14.10 -1.79
CA SER A 117 -27.88 12.84 -1.77
C SER A 117 -28.74 11.74 -1.16
N PRO A 118 -28.77 10.54 -1.74
CA PRO A 118 -29.27 9.38 -1.03
C PRO A 118 -28.46 9.27 0.26
N THR A 119 -29.13 9.11 1.40
CA THR A 119 -28.47 8.81 2.68
C THR A 119 -27.91 7.39 2.60
N THR A 120 -26.82 7.23 1.85
CA THR A 120 -25.80 6.26 2.16
C THR A 120 -25.18 6.74 3.47
N THR A 121 -25.35 5.99 4.55
CA THR A 121 -24.36 6.07 5.61
C THR A 121 -23.03 5.67 4.97
N ALA A 122 -22.25 6.66 4.54
CA ALA A 122 -20.82 6.51 4.40
C ALA A 122 -20.31 5.91 5.73
N PRO A 123 -19.35 4.95 5.71
CA PRO A 123 -18.50 4.82 6.88
C PRO A 123 -17.90 6.22 7.09
N PRO A 124 -18.09 6.85 8.26
CA PRO A 124 -17.47 8.14 8.47
C PRO A 124 -15.97 7.94 8.28
N GLY A 125 -15.32 8.83 7.52
CA GLY A 125 -13.85 8.93 7.46
C GLY A 125 -13.24 9.38 8.79
N THR A 126 -13.90 9.06 9.90
CA THR A 126 -13.67 9.51 11.27
C THR A 126 -14.08 8.38 12.19
N ALA A 127 -13.23 8.06 13.16
CA ALA A 127 -13.48 7.02 14.13
C ALA A 127 -14.85 7.16 14.79
N THR A 128 -15.57 6.05 14.92
CA THR A 128 -16.91 6.04 15.51
C THR A 128 -16.88 6.12 17.04
N ALA A 129 -15.72 5.87 17.65
CA ALA A 129 -15.49 5.93 19.09
C ALA A 129 -13.99 6.12 19.39
N THR A 130 -13.67 6.50 20.62
CA THR A 130 -12.30 6.51 21.15
C THR A 130 -11.86 5.08 21.48
N PRO A 131 -10.69 4.60 21.01
CA PRO A 131 -10.12 3.31 21.37
C PRO A 131 -9.95 3.12 22.89
N ALA A 132 -10.08 1.89 23.37
CA ALA A 132 -9.83 1.56 24.76
C ALA A 132 -8.32 1.50 25.06
N ALA A 133 -7.88 2.18 26.12
CA ALA A 133 -6.52 2.00 26.61
C ALA A 133 -6.31 0.59 27.16
N ASN A 134 -5.19 -0.06 26.84
CA ASN A 134 -4.88 -1.44 27.23
C ASN A 134 -5.99 -2.45 26.86
N GLY A 135 -6.62 -2.26 25.70
CA GLY A 135 -7.75 -3.08 25.22
C GLY A 135 -7.41 -4.00 24.05
N TYR A 136 -6.12 -4.24 23.81
CA TYR A 136 -5.61 -4.95 22.63
C TYR A 136 -4.48 -5.89 23.02
N ARG A 137 -4.23 -6.89 22.18
CA ARG A 137 -3.10 -7.84 22.31
C ARG A 137 -2.50 -8.18 20.96
N MET A 138 -1.37 -8.86 21.02
CA MET A 138 -0.68 -9.46 19.89
C MET A 138 -1.04 -10.94 19.78
N GLU A 139 -1.58 -11.36 18.64
CA GLU A 139 -1.84 -12.77 18.33
C GLU A 139 -0.80 -13.31 17.37
N ALA A 140 -0.08 -14.37 17.74
CA ALA A 140 1.00 -14.90 16.91
C ALA A 140 0.49 -15.45 15.57
N VAL A 141 1.08 -14.98 14.47
CA VAL A 141 0.80 -15.44 13.10
C VAL A 141 1.92 -16.36 12.60
N ILE A 142 3.18 -15.93 12.77
CA ILE A 142 4.35 -16.73 12.43
C ILE A 142 5.35 -16.61 13.58
N SER A 143 5.78 -17.75 14.13
CA SER A 143 6.79 -17.76 15.18
C SER A 143 8.21 -17.55 14.64
N SER A 144 9.11 -17.07 15.48
CA SER A 144 10.55 -17.00 15.22
C SER A 144 11.13 -18.33 14.74
N ALA A 145 10.73 -19.43 15.37
CA ALA A 145 11.16 -20.77 14.99
C ALA A 145 10.79 -21.11 13.54
N GLU A 146 9.59 -20.73 13.09
CA GLU A 146 9.11 -20.96 11.72
C GLU A 146 9.82 -20.06 10.71
N LEU A 147 10.11 -18.81 11.06
CA LEU A 147 10.92 -17.89 10.25
C LEU A 147 12.37 -18.33 10.10
N GLY A 148 12.80 -19.37 10.84
CA GLY A 148 14.17 -19.87 10.82
C GLY A 148 15.17 -18.86 11.39
N VAL A 149 14.72 -17.95 12.26
CA VAL A 149 15.53 -16.85 12.82
C VAL A 149 16.50 -17.32 13.90
N ALA A 150 17.11 -18.50 13.73
CA ALA A 150 18.16 -18.95 14.64
C ALA A 150 19.29 -17.91 14.77
N ASN A 151 19.43 -16.94 13.85
CA ASN A 151 20.27 -15.73 13.96
C ASN A 151 19.91 -14.62 12.94
N GLY A 152 18.70 -14.05 12.93
CA GLY A 152 18.63 -12.71 12.36
C GLY A 152 17.27 -12.07 12.22
N SER A 153 17.35 -10.75 12.14
CA SER A 153 16.29 -9.87 12.53
C SER A 153 15.41 -9.48 11.36
N VAL A 154 14.09 -9.65 11.50
CA VAL A 154 13.12 -9.21 10.50
C VAL A 154 12.84 -7.73 10.75
N ILE A 155 13.07 -6.92 9.74
CA ILE A 155 12.93 -5.46 9.83
C ILE A 155 11.68 -4.97 9.12
N GLU A 156 11.15 -5.72 8.15
CA GLU A 156 9.94 -5.34 7.42
C GLU A 156 9.20 -6.59 6.92
N LEU A 157 7.90 -6.43 6.70
CA LEU A 157 7.04 -7.43 6.07
C LEU A 157 6.24 -6.78 4.93
N ALA A 158 6.55 -7.13 3.69
CA ALA A 158 5.87 -6.59 2.51
C ALA A 158 4.85 -7.59 1.96
N VAL A 159 3.56 -7.28 2.01
CA VAL A 159 2.51 -8.14 1.45
C VAL A 159 2.64 -8.20 -0.07
N ILE A 160 2.60 -9.40 -0.65
CA ILE A 160 2.78 -9.58 -2.10
C ILE A 160 1.50 -9.14 -2.83
N PRO A 161 1.57 -8.18 -3.78
CA PRO A 161 0.41 -7.77 -4.55
C PRO A 161 -0.26 -8.95 -5.26
N GLY A 162 -1.58 -9.08 -5.10
CA GLY A 162 -2.37 -10.19 -5.66
C GLY A 162 -2.30 -11.51 -4.88
N ALA A 163 -1.49 -11.61 -3.82
CA ALA A 163 -1.39 -12.77 -2.95
C ALA A 163 -1.59 -12.36 -1.47
N PRO A 164 -2.84 -12.09 -1.05
CA PRO A 164 -3.15 -11.41 0.22
C PRO A 164 -2.77 -12.18 1.49
N THR A 165 -2.47 -13.48 1.37
CA THR A 165 -2.05 -14.35 2.47
C THR A 165 -0.55 -14.64 2.46
N GLU A 166 0.21 -13.91 1.65
CA GLU A 166 1.63 -14.11 1.46
C GLU A 166 2.38 -12.78 1.53
N ALA A 167 3.59 -12.84 2.07
CA ALA A 167 4.41 -11.66 2.24
C ALA A 167 5.89 -12.00 2.06
N ILE A 168 6.71 -10.97 1.93
CA ILE A 168 8.17 -11.05 1.98
C ILE A 168 8.62 -10.56 3.36
N ALA A 169 9.17 -11.46 4.16
CA ALA A 169 9.88 -11.11 5.38
C ALA A 169 11.29 -10.65 5.00
N VAL A 170 11.57 -9.37 5.25
CA VAL A 170 12.84 -8.70 4.92
C VAL A 170 13.75 -8.76 6.14
N ARG A 171 14.97 -9.24 5.97
CA ARG A 171 15.98 -9.27 7.04
C ARG A 171 17.05 -8.22 6.80
N GLN A 172 17.52 -7.60 7.88
CA GLN A 172 18.59 -6.60 7.86
C GLN A 172 19.85 -7.10 7.12
N THR A 173 20.13 -8.41 7.20
CA THR A 173 21.28 -9.04 6.55
C THR A 173 21.16 -9.20 5.02
N GLY A 174 20.11 -8.68 4.39
CA GLY A 174 19.91 -8.73 2.94
C GLY A 174 19.19 -9.99 2.42
N GLN A 175 18.77 -10.88 3.30
CA GLN A 175 17.99 -12.07 2.92
C GLN A 175 16.50 -11.78 3.01
N MET A 176 15.74 -12.21 2.00
CA MET A 176 14.30 -12.02 1.91
C MET A 176 13.62 -13.36 1.75
N TYR A 177 12.64 -13.64 2.60
CA TYR A 177 11.91 -14.92 2.59
C TYR A 177 10.45 -14.69 2.26
N ARG A 178 9.93 -15.45 1.30
CA ARG A 178 8.49 -15.55 1.08
C ARG A 178 7.89 -16.38 2.20
N VAL A 179 6.88 -15.83 2.86
CA VAL A 179 6.21 -16.44 4.00
C VAL A 179 4.71 -16.57 3.75
N SER A 180 4.10 -17.57 4.38
CA SER A 180 2.66 -17.76 4.37
C SER A 180 2.06 -17.25 5.68
N LEU A 181 1.18 -16.26 5.58
CA LEU A 181 0.45 -15.71 6.72
C LEU A 181 -0.64 -16.66 7.24
N SER A 182 -0.99 -17.68 6.46
CA SER A 182 -1.95 -18.72 6.86
C SER A 182 -1.26 -20.04 7.26
N GLY A 183 0.07 -20.10 7.27
CA GLY A 183 0.83 -21.33 7.52
C GLY A 183 0.69 -22.41 6.44
N SER A 184 0.28 -22.05 5.22
CA SER A 184 0.06 -23.00 4.11
C SER A 184 1.36 -23.60 3.56
N PHE A 185 2.49 -22.93 3.75
CA PHE A 185 3.82 -23.41 3.40
C PHE A 185 4.87 -22.85 4.38
N ALA A 186 5.99 -23.57 4.50
CA ALA A 186 7.14 -23.11 5.29
C ALA A 186 7.90 -22.00 4.54
N PRO A 187 8.52 -21.03 5.25
CA PRO A 187 9.27 -19.95 4.61
C PRO A 187 10.29 -20.42 3.58
N MET A 188 10.35 -19.71 2.46
CA MET A 188 11.24 -20.02 1.33
C MET A 188 12.08 -18.80 1.00
N LEU A 189 13.38 -18.99 0.73
CA LEU A 189 14.23 -17.91 0.25
C LEU A 189 13.68 -17.37 -1.08
N TRP A 190 13.36 -16.07 -1.09
CA TRP A 190 12.82 -15.36 -2.24
C TRP A 190 13.89 -14.54 -2.94
N GLY A 191 14.80 -13.92 -2.17
CA GLY A 191 15.92 -13.15 -2.70
C GLY A 191 17.05 -13.04 -1.68
N ASP A 192 18.27 -12.82 -2.17
CA ASP A 192 19.46 -12.63 -1.34
C ASP A 192 20.36 -11.57 -1.96
N VAL A 193 20.51 -10.45 -1.25
CA VAL A 193 21.42 -9.34 -1.59
C VAL A 193 22.52 -9.17 -0.54
N SER A 194 22.74 -10.15 0.34
CA SER A 194 23.71 -10.05 1.44
C SER A 194 25.15 -9.83 0.98
N GLY A 195 25.46 -10.08 -0.30
CA GLY A 195 26.78 -9.85 -0.89
C GLY A 195 27.09 -8.38 -1.20
N ILE A 196 26.09 -7.51 -1.23
CA ILE A 196 26.23 -6.07 -1.57
C ILE A 196 25.78 -5.14 -0.45
N VAL A 197 25.02 -5.66 0.51
CA VAL A 197 24.56 -4.93 1.70
C VAL A 197 25.69 -4.84 2.72
N ASP A 198 25.91 -3.64 3.27
CA ASP A 198 26.76 -3.43 4.44
C ASP A 198 25.97 -3.60 5.73
N THR A 199 26.56 -4.28 6.71
CA THR A 199 25.97 -4.53 8.04
C THR A 199 27.00 -4.25 9.13
N GLY A 200 27.97 -3.38 8.84
CA GLY A 200 29.04 -3.01 9.77
C GLY A 200 28.54 -2.19 10.97
N GLY A 201 27.56 -1.31 10.72
CA GLY A 201 26.82 -0.52 11.70
C GLY A 201 25.61 -1.24 12.28
N THR A 202 25.07 -0.70 13.37
CA THR A 202 23.86 -1.24 14.04
C THR A 202 22.58 -0.97 13.26
N GLU A 203 22.54 0.13 12.50
CA GLU A 203 21.39 0.55 11.68
C GLU A 203 21.60 0.26 10.19
N GLU A 204 22.81 -0.16 9.80
CA GLU A 204 23.14 -0.52 8.42
C GLU A 204 22.51 -1.88 8.05
N GLY A 205 22.15 -2.06 6.79
CA GLY A 205 21.61 -3.30 6.27
C GLY A 205 20.74 -3.09 5.04
N LEU A 206 19.93 -4.11 4.74
CA LEU A 206 18.72 -3.94 3.94
C LEU A 206 17.68 -3.29 4.83
N LEU A 207 17.18 -2.13 4.41
CA LEU A 207 16.36 -1.24 5.23
C LEU A 207 14.90 -1.27 4.82
N SER A 208 14.62 -1.40 3.52
CA SER A 208 13.24 -1.49 3.05
C SER A 208 13.05 -2.13 1.68
N LEU A 209 11.82 -2.61 1.42
CA LEU A 209 11.37 -3.21 0.17
C LEU A 209 9.98 -2.68 -0.21
N ALA A 210 9.82 -2.18 -1.43
CA ALA A 210 8.50 -1.86 -1.99
C ALA A 210 8.26 -2.60 -3.32
N PHE A 211 7.07 -3.17 -3.48
CA PHE A 211 6.59 -3.63 -4.78
C PHE A 211 6.10 -2.43 -5.60
N SER A 212 6.33 -2.45 -6.92
CA SER A 212 5.68 -1.50 -7.83
C SER A 212 4.15 -1.57 -7.70
N PRO A 213 3.41 -0.46 -7.79
CA PRO A 213 1.95 -0.48 -7.90
C PRO A 213 1.46 -1.37 -9.07
N GLY A 214 2.27 -1.44 -10.14
CA GLY A 214 2.07 -2.28 -11.32
C GLY A 214 2.78 -3.65 -11.27
N PHE A 215 3.16 -4.15 -10.08
CA PHE A 215 4.01 -5.34 -9.94
C PHE A 215 3.52 -6.57 -10.72
N ALA A 216 2.20 -6.76 -10.80
CA ALA A 216 1.61 -7.89 -11.54
C ALA A 216 1.90 -7.83 -13.05
N GLN A 217 2.19 -6.65 -13.59
CA GLN A 217 2.49 -6.42 -15.00
C GLN A 217 3.99 -6.21 -15.24
N ASP A 218 4.67 -5.43 -14.40
CA ASP A 218 6.05 -5.00 -14.63
C ASP A 218 7.10 -5.85 -13.89
N GLY A 219 6.70 -6.62 -12.86
CA GLY A 219 7.60 -7.39 -12.02
C GLY A 219 8.64 -6.55 -11.28
N ARG A 220 8.43 -5.24 -11.09
CA ARG A 220 9.41 -4.34 -10.48
C ARG A 220 9.30 -4.32 -8.96
N VAL A 221 10.46 -4.43 -8.31
CA VAL A 221 10.62 -4.29 -6.86
C VAL A 221 11.76 -3.31 -6.59
N TYR A 222 11.64 -2.55 -5.51
CA TYR A 222 12.60 -1.54 -5.10
C TYR A 222 13.18 -1.95 -3.75
N LEU A 223 14.49 -1.85 -3.60
CA LEU A 223 15.20 -2.10 -2.35
C LEU A 223 15.96 -0.83 -1.95
N TYR A 224 15.92 -0.51 -0.65
CA TYR A 224 16.76 0.52 -0.04
C TYR A 224 17.71 -0.13 0.97
N TYR A 225 19.02 0.06 0.80
CA TYR A 225 20.03 -0.60 1.61
C TYR A 225 21.33 0.23 1.73
N THR A 226 22.14 -0.06 2.74
CA THR A 226 23.48 0.51 2.89
C THR A 226 24.52 -0.34 2.18
N ALA A 227 25.56 0.28 1.63
CA ALA A 227 26.62 -0.39 0.89
C ALA A 227 28.00 0.21 1.20
N ALA A 228 29.01 -0.65 1.30
CA ALA A 228 30.38 -0.24 1.57
C ALA A 228 31.12 0.28 0.32
N SER A 229 32.24 0.96 0.54
CA SER A 229 33.24 1.34 -0.47
C SER A 229 32.71 2.14 -1.68
N PRO A 230 32.27 3.40 -1.51
CA PRO A 230 32.22 4.18 -0.26
C PRO A 230 30.97 3.86 0.56
N ASN A 231 30.95 4.27 1.84
CA ASN A 231 29.75 4.18 2.66
C ASN A 231 28.64 5.05 2.08
N ARG A 232 27.49 4.43 1.80
CA ARG A 232 26.37 5.07 1.13
C ARG A 232 25.08 4.28 1.34
N SER A 233 23.95 4.97 1.25
CA SER A 233 22.65 4.34 1.00
C SER A 233 22.38 4.24 -0.49
N VAL A 234 21.72 3.18 -0.91
CA VAL A 234 21.39 2.88 -2.29
C VAL A 234 19.91 2.56 -2.39
N LEU A 235 19.22 3.26 -3.28
CA LEU A 235 17.91 2.85 -3.79
C LEU A 235 18.14 2.20 -5.15
N ALA A 236 17.73 0.95 -5.29
CA ALA A 236 17.83 0.22 -6.54
C ALA A 236 16.51 -0.48 -6.91
N ARG A 237 16.26 -0.54 -8.22
CA ARG A 237 15.18 -1.32 -8.81
C ARG A 237 15.69 -2.70 -9.20
N TYR A 238 14.85 -3.70 -9.02
CA TYR A 238 15.08 -5.10 -9.39
C TYR A 238 13.88 -5.65 -10.16
N SER A 239 14.13 -6.71 -10.92
CA SER A 239 13.10 -7.57 -11.48
C SER A 239 12.81 -8.73 -10.53
N ALA A 240 11.54 -9.06 -10.38
CA ALA A 240 11.08 -10.17 -9.57
C ALA A 240 9.82 -10.82 -10.15
N THR A 241 9.54 -12.00 -9.63
CA THR A 241 8.25 -12.68 -9.73
C THR A 241 7.68 -12.85 -8.32
N ALA A 242 6.43 -13.28 -8.21
CA ALA A 242 5.85 -13.65 -6.92
C ALA A 242 6.69 -14.73 -6.17
N ASN A 243 7.49 -15.52 -6.89
CA ASN A 243 8.25 -16.63 -6.31
C ASN A 243 9.74 -16.33 -6.06
N ALA A 244 10.33 -15.35 -6.75
CA ALA A 244 11.76 -15.06 -6.63
C ALA A 244 12.12 -13.65 -7.11
N LEU A 245 13.10 -13.03 -6.46
CA LEU A 245 13.85 -11.86 -6.90
C LEU A 245 14.99 -12.29 -7.83
N ASP A 246 15.22 -11.58 -8.93
CA ASP A 246 16.48 -11.68 -9.67
C ASP A 246 17.52 -10.73 -9.07
N GLY A 247 18.35 -11.26 -8.17
CA GLY A 247 19.38 -10.49 -7.48
C GLY A 247 20.49 -9.89 -8.37
N ASN A 248 20.54 -10.21 -9.68
CA ASN A 248 21.51 -9.64 -10.62
C ASN A 248 20.89 -8.61 -11.58
N SER A 249 19.63 -8.25 -11.36
CA SER A 249 18.87 -7.33 -12.22
C SER A 249 18.88 -5.89 -11.72
N ASP A 250 19.80 -5.54 -10.82
CA ASP A 250 19.81 -4.25 -10.16
C ASP A 250 20.03 -3.10 -11.14
N GLU A 251 19.26 -2.05 -10.94
CA GLU A 251 19.50 -0.72 -11.48
C GLU A 251 19.50 0.28 -10.33
N VAL A 252 20.66 0.85 -10.05
CA VAL A 252 20.80 1.91 -9.05
C VAL A 252 20.10 3.18 -9.54
N LEU A 253 19.08 3.61 -8.79
CA LEU A 253 18.33 4.83 -9.06
C LEU A 253 18.92 6.01 -8.29
N LEU A 254 19.16 5.83 -6.99
CA LEU A 254 19.80 6.83 -6.14
C LEU A 254 20.92 6.23 -5.31
N SER A 255 21.95 7.04 -5.08
CA SER A 255 23.08 6.72 -4.23
C SER A 255 23.44 7.95 -3.40
N ILE A 256 23.38 7.83 -2.08
CA ILE A 256 23.54 8.92 -1.12
C ILE A 256 24.71 8.58 -0.20
N LEU A 257 25.76 9.40 -0.18
CA LEU A 257 26.90 9.17 0.70
C LEU A 257 26.48 9.27 2.17
N GLN A 258 26.98 8.36 2.99
CA GLN A 258 26.72 8.31 4.42
C GLN A 258 28.00 8.70 5.18
N PHE A 259 27.84 9.49 6.25
CA PHE A 259 28.97 10.02 7.03
C PHE A 259 29.20 9.25 8.34
N ALA A 260 28.20 8.49 8.79
CA ALA A 260 28.25 7.63 9.96
C ALA A 260 27.54 6.28 9.69
N PRO A 261 27.78 5.26 10.54
CA PRO A 261 27.13 3.94 10.43
C PRO A 261 25.73 3.89 11.08
N ASN A 262 25.14 5.05 11.33
CA ASN A 262 23.81 5.24 11.91
C ASN A 262 23.11 6.42 11.24
N HIS A 263 21.81 6.55 11.51
CA HIS A 263 20.88 7.49 10.88
C HIS A 263 20.86 7.36 9.36
N ASN A 264 20.84 6.11 8.90
CA ASN A 264 20.65 5.82 7.48
C ASN A 264 19.19 6.06 7.04
N GLY A 265 18.29 6.26 8.02
CA GLY A 265 16.84 6.29 7.88
C GLY A 265 16.32 4.98 7.31
N GLY A 266 15.08 5.01 6.82
CA GLY A 266 14.76 4.19 5.66
C GLY A 266 13.39 3.56 5.73
N HIS A 267 12.49 4.11 4.93
CA HIS A 267 11.38 3.37 4.39
C HIS A 267 11.07 3.85 2.98
N ILE A 268 10.67 2.91 2.12
CA ILE A 268 10.17 3.23 0.79
C ILE A 268 8.71 2.85 0.68
N ALA A 269 7.93 3.72 0.07
CA ALA A 269 6.50 3.51 -0.15
C ALA A 269 6.07 4.25 -1.42
N PHE A 270 5.00 3.79 -2.07
CA PHE A 270 4.39 4.51 -3.18
C PHE A 270 3.28 5.42 -2.67
N ASP A 271 3.24 6.67 -3.16
CA ASP A 271 2.13 7.58 -2.94
C ASP A 271 0.93 7.25 -3.85
N HIS A 272 -0.18 7.95 -3.68
CA HIS A 272 -1.39 7.75 -4.50
C HIS A 272 -1.24 8.15 -5.97
N ASN A 273 -0.14 8.79 -6.35
CA ASN A 273 0.19 9.14 -7.73
C ASN A 273 1.25 8.19 -8.31
N ASP A 274 1.50 7.06 -7.65
CA ASP A 274 2.52 6.05 -8.02
C ASP A 274 3.96 6.59 -8.03
N TYR A 275 4.23 7.69 -7.33
CA TYR A 275 5.60 8.15 -7.09
C TYR A 275 6.19 7.46 -5.87
N LEU A 276 7.48 7.13 -5.95
CA LEU A 276 8.19 6.50 -4.85
C LEU A 276 8.64 7.57 -3.85
N LEU A 277 8.17 7.42 -2.61
CA LEU A 277 8.69 8.13 -1.45
C LEU A 277 9.85 7.34 -0.83
N LEU A 278 10.88 8.05 -0.38
CA LEU A 278 12.02 7.50 0.35
C LEU A 278 12.36 8.42 1.53
N SER A 279 12.33 7.90 2.76
CA SER A 279 12.84 8.62 3.92
C SER A 279 14.34 8.37 4.13
N THR A 280 15.08 9.42 4.48
CA THR A 280 16.53 9.38 4.73
C THR A 280 16.86 10.10 6.04
N GLY A 281 17.73 9.49 6.85
CA GLY A 281 18.26 10.17 8.04
C GLY A 281 19.31 11.21 7.69
N ASP A 282 19.69 12.00 8.69
CA ASP A 282 20.66 13.10 8.62
C ASP A 282 22.10 12.64 8.34
N GLY A 283 22.34 11.33 8.29
CA GLY A 283 23.66 10.75 8.03
C GLY A 283 24.53 10.56 9.27
N GLY A 284 23.96 10.79 10.44
CA GLY A 284 24.43 10.32 11.75
C GLY A 284 25.46 11.21 12.42
N GLY A 285 25.88 10.76 13.61
CA GLY A 285 26.52 11.60 14.60
C GLY A 285 25.52 12.22 15.56
N SER A 286 26.04 12.89 16.60
CA SER A 286 25.22 13.55 17.62
C SER A 286 25.02 15.01 17.26
N GLY A 287 23.77 15.47 17.31
CA GLY A 287 23.38 16.86 17.01
C GLY A 287 23.75 17.28 15.58
N ASP A 288 23.35 16.47 14.59
CA ASP A 288 23.51 16.74 13.15
C ASP A 288 24.79 17.50 12.76
N PRO A 289 25.98 16.88 12.90
CA PRO A 289 27.26 17.58 12.75
C PRO A 289 27.55 18.12 11.33
N ASN A 290 26.69 17.81 10.36
CA ASN A 290 26.78 18.31 8.99
C ASN A 290 25.59 19.21 8.60
N GLU A 291 24.72 19.55 9.56
CA GLU A 291 23.55 20.43 9.40
C GLU A 291 22.59 19.92 8.29
N ASN A 292 22.56 18.61 8.07
CA ASN A 292 21.86 18.00 6.94
C ASN A 292 20.34 18.15 7.06
N GLY A 293 19.76 18.12 8.26
CA GLY A 293 18.33 18.22 8.51
C GLY A 293 17.72 19.46 7.85
N GLN A 294 18.35 20.61 8.08
CA GLN A 294 17.93 21.91 7.59
C GLN A 294 18.44 22.28 6.19
N GLU A 295 19.56 21.70 5.75
CA GLU A 295 20.14 21.99 4.44
C GLU A 295 19.33 21.38 3.29
N LEU A 296 19.08 22.18 2.24
CA LEU A 296 18.31 21.74 1.06
C LEU A 296 19.20 21.25 -0.10
N ASN A 297 20.53 21.42 -0.02
CA ASN A 297 21.47 20.99 -1.06
C ASN A 297 21.89 19.50 -0.93
N THR A 298 21.40 18.82 0.11
CA THR A 298 21.66 17.42 0.45
C THR A 298 20.38 16.58 0.32
N LEU A 299 20.55 15.25 0.30
CA LEU A 299 19.45 14.28 0.31
C LEU A 299 19.29 13.60 1.68
N LEU A 300 20.03 14.03 2.69
CA LEU A 300 20.00 13.50 4.06
C LEU A 300 19.03 14.32 4.92
N GLY A 301 18.34 13.67 5.86
CA GLY A 301 17.35 14.28 6.74
C GLY A 301 16.10 14.73 5.98
N LYS A 302 15.59 13.89 5.05
CA LYS A 302 14.53 14.23 4.09
C LYS A 302 13.50 13.12 3.94
N VAL A 303 12.31 13.50 3.47
CA VAL A 303 11.49 12.63 2.62
C VAL A 303 11.71 13.06 1.18
N LEU A 304 12.14 12.12 0.34
CA LEU A 304 12.33 12.30 -1.10
C LEU A 304 11.11 11.75 -1.84
N ARG A 305 10.80 12.31 -3.02
CA ARG A 305 9.71 11.87 -3.89
C ARG A 305 10.16 11.88 -5.35
N ILE A 306 10.16 10.71 -5.98
CA ILE A 306 10.67 10.53 -7.35
C ILE A 306 9.73 9.68 -8.22
N ASP A 307 9.75 9.91 -9.52
CA ASP A 307 9.04 9.12 -10.51
C ASP A 307 9.92 7.99 -11.05
N VAL A 308 9.54 6.75 -10.76
CA VAL A 308 10.25 5.53 -11.17
C VAL A 308 9.50 4.73 -12.24
N SER A 309 8.50 5.34 -12.89
CA SER A 309 7.66 4.72 -13.92
C SER A 309 8.43 4.41 -15.21
N ALA A 310 9.43 5.22 -15.54
CA ALA A 310 10.26 5.05 -16.72
C ALA A 310 11.06 3.73 -16.70
N ASP A 311 11.37 3.19 -17.89
CA ASP A 311 12.10 1.93 -18.00
C ASP A 311 13.53 1.96 -17.47
N THR A 312 14.15 3.14 -17.40
CA THR A 312 15.48 3.36 -16.81
C THR A 312 15.54 4.70 -16.10
N GLY A 313 16.29 4.76 -15.00
CA GLY A 313 16.44 5.94 -14.16
C GLY A 313 15.14 6.33 -13.45
N TYR A 314 15.12 7.57 -12.99
CA TYR A 314 13.95 8.20 -12.39
C TYR A 314 13.81 9.63 -12.93
N ALA A 315 12.64 10.21 -12.76
CA ALA A 315 12.36 11.62 -13.04
C ALA A 315 11.91 12.34 -11.77
N ILE A 316 11.93 13.67 -11.81
CA ILE A 316 11.42 14.52 -10.74
C ILE A 316 9.96 14.86 -11.04
N PRO A 317 9.01 14.56 -10.12
CA PRO A 317 7.64 15.05 -10.23
C PRO A 317 7.62 16.58 -10.27
N GLY A 318 6.93 17.16 -11.26
CA GLY A 318 6.96 18.61 -11.50
C GLY A 318 6.32 19.44 -10.38
N GLU A 319 5.51 18.79 -9.54
CA GLU A 319 4.85 19.35 -8.37
C GLU A 319 5.65 19.20 -7.06
N ASN A 320 6.87 18.64 -7.11
CA ASN A 320 7.75 18.65 -5.94
C ASN A 320 8.04 20.11 -5.49
N PRO A 321 8.03 20.38 -4.17
CA PRO A 321 8.04 21.74 -3.62
C PRO A 321 9.32 22.53 -3.89
N PHE A 322 10.44 21.84 -4.18
CA PHE A 322 11.75 22.46 -4.39
C PHE A 322 12.22 22.46 -5.84
N VAL A 323 11.36 22.10 -6.80
CA VAL A 323 11.68 22.18 -8.24
C VAL A 323 11.98 23.63 -8.62
N GLY A 324 13.12 23.84 -9.29
CA GLY A 324 13.57 25.18 -9.70
C GLY A 324 14.04 26.10 -8.57
N VAL A 325 14.10 25.63 -7.32
CA VAL A 325 14.65 26.41 -6.20
C VAL A 325 16.18 26.33 -6.25
N ALA A 326 16.83 27.49 -6.38
CA ALA A 326 18.28 27.55 -6.54
C ALA A 326 19.00 26.96 -5.31
N GLY A 327 19.85 25.96 -5.56
CA GLY A 327 20.64 25.30 -4.53
C GLY A 327 19.93 24.17 -3.79
N ALA A 328 18.62 23.97 -4.01
CA ALA A 328 17.88 22.85 -3.44
C ALA A 328 17.96 21.61 -4.33
N ARG A 329 17.81 20.43 -3.72
CA ARG A 329 17.61 19.15 -4.40
C ARG A 329 16.12 19.02 -4.75
N GLU A 330 15.83 18.83 -6.03
CA GLU A 330 14.45 18.77 -6.53
C GLU A 330 13.73 17.47 -6.14
N GLU A 331 14.49 16.47 -5.69
CA GLU A 331 13.98 15.23 -5.10
C GLU A 331 13.23 15.45 -3.78
N ILE A 332 13.48 16.56 -3.08
CA ILE A 332 12.96 16.80 -1.73
C ILE A 332 11.44 17.00 -1.77
N PHE A 333 10.73 16.23 -0.96
CA PHE A 333 9.31 16.40 -0.64
C PHE A 333 9.12 17.08 0.73
N ALA A 334 9.92 16.71 1.72
CA ALA A 334 9.91 17.27 3.07
C ALA A 334 11.32 17.20 3.69
N TYR A 335 11.60 18.02 4.69
CA TYR A 335 12.94 18.14 5.31
C TYR A 335 12.88 18.44 6.81
N GLY A 336 14.03 18.52 7.47
CA GLY A 336 14.13 18.74 8.90
C GLY A 336 13.86 17.48 9.71
N LEU A 337 14.35 16.33 9.24
CA LEU A 337 14.19 15.02 9.89
C LEU A 337 15.53 14.48 10.37
N ARG A 338 15.53 13.69 11.45
CA ARG A 338 16.73 13.12 12.07
C ARG A 338 17.03 11.70 11.58
N ASN A 339 16.21 10.74 11.97
CA ASN A 339 16.35 9.33 11.65
C ASN A 339 14.97 8.68 11.43
N PRO A 340 14.27 9.02 10.32
CA PRO A 340 12.95 8.50 10.02
C PRO A 340 12.99 6.99 9.73
N TRP A 341 12.36 6.19 10.61
CA TRP A 341 12.42 4.72 10.55
C TRP A 341 11.34 4.10 9.67
N ARG A 342 10.04 4.19 10.01
CA ARG A 342 8.93 3.77 9.12
C ARG A 342 8.08 4.95 8.69
N MET A 343 7.72 4.94 7.41
CA MET A 343 6.87 5.94 6.76
C MET A 343 5.78 5.26 5.93
N THR A 344 4.50 5.51 6.19
CA THR A 344 3.41 4.89 5.45
C THR A 344 2.55 5.92 4.76
N VAL A 345 1.96 5.52 3.63
CA VAL A 345 0.94 6.29 2.93
C VAL A 345 -0.40 5.66 3.27
N ASP A 346 -1.29 6.42 3.90
CA ASP A 346 -2.63 5.94 4.18
C ASP A 346 -3.40 5.71 2.87
N ARG A 347 -3.66 4.44 2.56
CA ARG A 347 -4.37 3.99 1.33
C ARG A 347 -5.70 4.69 1.06
N PHE A 348 -6.33 5.28 2.06
CA PHE A 348 -7.63 5.94 1.91
C PHE A 348 -7.48 7.43 1.61
N THR A 349 -6.61 8.15 2.32
CA THR A 349 -6.48 9.61 2.19
C THR A 349 -5.27 10.07 1.38
N GLY A 350 -4.24 9.23 1.27
CA GLY A 350 -2.93 9.59 0.71
C GLY A 350 -2.05 10.34 1.69
N ALA A 351 -2.47 10.51 2.95
CA ALA A 351 -1.67 11.15 3.99
C ALA A 351 -0.41 10.33 4.28
N VAL A 352 0.73 11.01 4.38
CA VAL A 352 2.02 10.39 4.72
C VAL A 352 2.23 10.50 6.22
N TRP A 353 2.53 9.39 6.86
CA TRP A 353 2.79 9.33 8.30
C TRP A 353 4.14 8.71 8.57
N LEU A 354 4.90 9.27 9.50
CA LEU A 354 6.29 8.92 9.71
C LEU A 354 6.63 8.88 11.20
N GLY A 355 7.44 7.92 11.62
CA GLY A 355 8.09 7.95 12.94
C GLY A 355 9.55 8.39 12.80
N ASP A 356 9.93 9.46 13.51
CA ASP A 356 11.30 10.01 13.51
C ASP A 356 11.97 9.81 14.88
N VAL A 357 13.09 9.09 14.87
CA VAL A 357 13.82 8.75 16.10
C VAL A 357 14.65 9.95 16.54
N GLY A 358 14.42 10.42 17.77
CA GLY A 358 15.13 11.57 18.32
C GLY A 358 16.52 11.26 18.88
N GLU A 359 17.17 12.29 19.41
CA GLU A 359 18.58 12.26 19.82
C GLU A 359 18.79 11.69 21.22
N GLY A 360 18.06 12.20 22.21
CA GLY A 360 18.33 11.88 23.61
C GLY A 360 17.20 12.12 24.60
N ALA A 361 16.09 12.73 24.20
CA ALA A 361 14.98 13.02 25.11
C ALA A 361 13.60 12.70 24.55
N TRP A 362 13.37 12.86 23.25
CA TRP A 362 12.04 12.79 22.65
C TRP A 362 12.01 11.90 21.42
N GLU A 363 10.90 11.20 21.25
CA GLU A 363 10.55 10.45 20.04
C GLU A 363 9.31 11.09 19.43
N GLU A 364 9.18 11.07 18.10
CA GLU A 364 8.10 11.79 17.43
C GLU A 364 7.43 11.04 16.26
N VAL A 365 6.18 11.41 16.01
CA VAL A 365 5.38 10.96 14.88
C VAL A 365 4.86 12.16 14.12
N ASP A 366 5.11 12.19 12.82
CA ASP A 366 4.79 13.30 11.93
C ASP A 366 3.70 12.94 10.93
N HIS A 367 2.82 13.91 10.66
CA HIS A 367 1.97 13.92 9.48
C HIS A 367 2.68 14.72 8.38
N VAL A 368 3.31 14.01 7.44
CA VAL A 368 4.23 14.60 6.49
C VAL A 368 3.48 15.24 5.30
N VAL A 369 3.71 16.54 5.11
CA VAL A 369 3.18 17.33 3.98
C VAL A 369 4.29 17.85 3.07
N ALA A 370 3.93 18.12 1.82
CA ALA A 370 4.83 18.68 0.82
C ALA A 370 5.39 20.05 1.27
N GLY A 371 6.71 20.18 1.25
CA GLY A 371 7.46 21.37 1.66
C GLY A 371 7.60 21.53 3.17
N GLY A 372 7.09 20.57 3.96
CA GLY A 372 7.15 20.62 5.41
C GLY A 372 8.58 20.55 5.95
N ASN A 373 8.82 21.34 7.00
CA ASN A 373 10.05 21.36 7.80
C ASN A 373 9.73 20.84 9.20
N TYR A 374 10.25 19.67 9.58
CA TYR A 374 9.98 19.04 10.89
C TYR A 374 10.99 19.44 11.96
N GLY A 375 11.85 20.42 11.64
CA GLY A 375 12.59 21.16 12.63
C GLY A 375 13.91 20.57 13.08
N TRP A 376 14.25 19.32 12.77
CA TRP A 376 15.58 18.80 13.11
C TRP A 376 16.68 19.57 12.35
N ASP A 377 17.72 20.07 13.01
CA ASP A 377 18.07 19.91 14.43
C ASP A 377 17.77 21.14 15.33
N CYS A 378 16.96 22.09 14.88
CA CYS A 378 16.44 23.16 15.75
C CYS A 378 15.55 22.63 16.88
N PHE A 379 14.80 21.57 16.64
CA PHE A 379 13.88 20.95 17.59
C PHE A 379 14.11 19.44 17.70
N GLU A 380 13.91 18.92 18.91
CA GLU A 380 13.78 17.49 19.19
C GLU A 380 12.40 17.27 19.84
N GLY A 381 11.44 16.71 19.09
CA GLY A 381 10.03 16.77 19.49
C GLY A 381 9.54 18.23 19.55
N LEU A 382 8.94 18.60 20.68
CA LEU A 382 8.50 19.98 20.92
C LEU A 382 9.53 20.83 21.69
N ALA A 383 10.70 20.27 21.99
CA ALA A 383 11.74 20.94 22.75
C ALA A 383 12.75 21.59 21.79
N VAL A 384 13.13 22.84 22.10
CA VAL A 384 14.26 23.48 21.41
C VAL A 384 15.52 22.67 21.71
N TRP A 385 16.17 22.18 20.66
CA TRP A 385 17.46 21.51 20.73
C TRP A 385 18.59 22.54 20.53
N GLU A 386 18.53 23.27 19.41
CA GLU A 386 19.44 24.36 19.08
C GLU A 386 18.67 25.64 18.70
N ASP A 387 19.28 26.79 19.00
CA ASP A 387 18.72 28.12 18.73
C ASP A 387 19.84 28.99 18.14
N ASP A 388 20.14 28.72 16.87
CA ASP A 388 21.20 29.37 16.10
C ASP A 388 20.66 29.98 14.78
N GLU A 389 21.56 30.53 13.95
CA GLU A 389 21.17 31.27 12.75
C GLU A 389 20.44 30.39 11.71
N GLN A 390 20.68 29.07 11.67
CA GLN A 390 19.94 28.18 10.76
C GLN A 390 18.48 27.98 11.19
N CYS A 391 18.13 28.24 12.45
CA CYS A 391 16.76 28.12 12.95
C CYS A 391 15.93 29.40 12.77
N GLU A 392 16.58 30.54 12.55
CA GLU A 392 15.91 31.84 12.47
C GLU A 392 15.04 31.98 11.20
N GLY A 393 13.80 32.44 11.39
CA GLY A 393 12.92 32.86 10.29
C GLY A 393 12.36 31.73 9.43
N LYS A 394 12.46 30.48 9.89
CA LYS A 394 11.84 29.31 9.26
C LYS A 394 10.48 29.00 9.90
N ASP A 395 9.58 28.47 9.09
CA ASP A 395 8.33 27.87 9.56
C ASP A 395 8.58 26.38 9.82
N PHE A 396 8.19 25.91 11.01
CA PHE A 396 8.30 24.52 11.43
C PHE A 396 6.91 23.91 11.62
N ILE A 397 6.80 22.61 11.39
CA ILE A 397 5.58 21.84 11.61
C ILE A 397 5.80 20.99 12.86
N ASP A 398 4.94 21.19 13.86
CA ASP A 398 4.99 20.39 15.08
C ASP A 398 4.64 18.91 14.77
N PRO A 399 5.32 17.95 15.42
CA PRO A 399 4.95 16.54 15.34
C PRO A 399 3.54 16.31 15.86
N ARG A 400 2.82 15.37 15.23
CA ARG A 400 1.46 14.99 15.68
C ARG A 400 1.49 14.34 17.05
N ALA A 401 2.54 13.59 17.38
CA ALA A 401 2.70 12.99 18.70
C ALA A 401 4.16 12.99 19.12
N VAL A 402 4.38 13.20 20.42
CA VAL A 402 5.71 13.09 21.04
C VAL A 402 5.64 12.26 22.31
N TYR A 403 6.71 11.54 22.61
CA TYR A 403 6.88 10.90 23.91
C TYR A 403 8.34 10.95 24.38
N SER A 404 8.52 11.11 25.69
CA SER A 404 9.84 11.21 26.29
C SER A 404 10.51 9.85 26.42
N HIS A 405 11.83 9.86 26.59
CA HIS A 405 12.62 8.64 26.85
C HIS A 405 12.26 7.88 28.14
N ASP A 406 11.49 8.50 29.05
CA ASP A 406 10.88 7.81 30.19
C ASP A 406 9.81 6.77 29.78
N LYS A 407 9.25 6.87 28.56
CA LYS A 407 8.16 6.02 28.06
C LYS A 407 8.63 4.99 27.02
N GLY A 408 9.59 5.34 26.17
CA GLY A 408 10.15 4.53 25.09
C GLY A 408 11.53 5.05 24.67
N LEU A 409 12.24 4.43 23.75
CA LEU A 409 13.61 4.83 23.36
C LEU A 409 13.85 4.98 21.87
N ALA A 410 12.93 4.53 21.02
CA ALA A 410 13.06 4.60 19.57
C ALA A 410 11.70 4.35 18.91
N VAL A 411 11.10 5.39 18.35
CA VAL A 411 9.83 5.26 17.61
C VAL A 411 10.03 4.43 16.34
N VAL A 412 9.04 3.59 16.05
CA VAL A 412 9.02 2.77 14.84
C VAL A 412 8.25 3.48 13.73
N GLY A 413 7.16 4.17 14.07
CA GLY A 413 6.07 4.49 13.13
C GLY A 413 5.09 3.32 13.00
N GLY A 414 4.15 3.41 12.05
CA GLY A 414 3.14 2.39 11.80
C GLY A 414 2.14 2.79 10.72
N PHE A 415 0.86 2.49 10.89
CA PHE A 415 -0.17 2.64 9.84
C PHE A 415 -1.45 3.30 10.38
N VAL A 416 -2.15 4.02 9.51
CA VAL A 416 -3.55 4.37 9.77
C VAL A 416 -4.38 3.11 9.66
N TYR A 417 -5.10 2.74 10.72
CA TYR A 417 -5.92 1.54 10.72
C TYR A 417 -7.14 1.72 9.81
N ARG A 418 -7.27 0.84 8.81
CA ARG A 418 -8.38 0.81 7.85
C ARG A 418 -9.17 -0.51 7.88
N GLY A 419 -8.92 -1.34 8.89
CA GLY A 419 -9.59 -2.62 9.11
C GLY A 419 -11.02 -2.47 9.62
N SER A 420 -11.70 -3.60 9.72
CA SER A 420 -13.10 -3.68 10.15
C SER A 420 -13.31 -4.43 11.47
N GLU A 421 -12.32 -5.19 11.93
CA GLU A 421 -12.41 -5.95 13.18
C GLU A 421 -12.29 -5.05 14.43
N MET A 422 -11.65 -3.89 14.31
CA MET A 422 -11.49 -2.88 15.37
C MET A 422 -12.04 -1.52 14.93
N PRO A 423 -13.37 -1.37 14.71
CA PRO A 423 -13.97 -0.18 14.09
C PRO A 423 -13.74 1.12 14.88
N GLU A 424 -13.47 1.05 16.18
CA GLU A 424 -13.06 2.18 17.01
C GLU A 424 -11.68 2.75 16.66
N LEU A 425 -10.79 1.94 16.07
CA LEU A 425 -9.49 2.38 15.58
C LEU A 425 -9.53 2.92 14.15
N TYR A 426 -10.66 2.80 13.44
CA TYR A 426 -10.73 3.22 12.04
C TYR A 426 -10.35 4.70 11.88
N GLY A 427 -9.29 4.96 11.12
CA GLY A 427 -8.74 6.30 10.94
C GLY A 427 -7.82 6.78 12.06
N TRP A 428 -7.42 5.92 13.01
CA TRP A 428 -6.35 6.22 13.95
C TRP A 428 -5.01 5.74 13.40
N TYR A 429 -3.95 6.51 13.58
CA TYR A 429 -2.59 6.09 13.27
C TYR A 429 -2.02 5.30 14.44
N VAL A 430 -1.77 4.01 14.22
CA VAL A 430 -1.21 3.08 15.20
C VAL A 430 0.30 3.00 14.99
N TYR A 431 1.08 3.18 16.06
CA TYR A 431 2.54 3.21 16.03
C TYR A 431 3.12 2.57 17.31
N ALA A 432 4.41 2.26 17.29
CA ALA A 432 5.07 1.59 18.40
C ALA A 432 6.43 2.19 18.75
N ASP A 433 6.92 1.79 19.92
CA ASP A 433 8.30 1.95 20.34
C ASP A 433 9.07 0.62 20.22
N TYR A 434 10.24 0.68 19.60
CA TYR A 434 11.09 -0.48 19.35
C TYR A 434 11.57 -1.12 20.65
N ALA A 435 12.00 -0.35 21.65
CA ALA A 435 12.67 -0.90 22.82
C ALA A 435 11.71 -1.47 23.86
N THR A 436 10.54 -0.85 24.02
CA THR A 436 9.61 -1.16 25.11
C THR A 436 8.44 -2.05 24.70
N GLY A 437 8.21 -2.23 23.40
CA GLY A 437 7.07 -2.98 22.87
C GLY A 437 5.72 -2.31 23.12
N ARG A 438 5.72 -1.03 23.53
CA ARG A 438 4.50 -0.23 23.68
C ARG A 438 3.93 0.12 22.31
N VAL A 439 2.60 0.08 22.20
CA VAL A 439 1.86 0.47 21.01
C VAL A 439 0.85 1.54 21.40
N TRP A 440 0.82 2.63 20.65
CA TRP A 440 -0.13 3.72 20.81
C TRP A 440 -0.93 3.94 19.55
N ALA A 441 -1.99 4.73 19.68
CA ALA A 441 -2.71 5.29 18.56
C ALA A 441 -2.97 6.79 18.76
N VAL A 442 -2.85 7.57 17.68
CA VAL A 442 -3.30 8.95 17.60
C VAL A 442 -4.45 9.10 16.62
N ASN A 443 -5.41 9.99 16.95
CA ASN A 443 -6.49 10.30 16.04
C ASN A 443 -5.96 11.16 14.89
N THR A 444 -6.21 10.75 13.65
CA THR A 444 -5.76 11.52 12.47
C THR A 444 -6.63 12.74 12.16
N ALA A 445 -7.81 12.84 12.78
CA ALA A 445 -8.78 13.89 12.52
C ALA A 445 -8.73 15.08 13.50
N ASP A 446 -7.98 14.96 14.61
CA ASP A 446 -7.84 16.00 15.63
C ASP A 446 -6.51 15.84 16.39
N ASP A 447 -6.27 16.72 17.37
CA ASP A 447 -5.05 16.76 18.19
C ASP A 447 -5.21 16.04 19.54
N SER A 448 -6.08 15.03 19.63
CA SER A 448 -6.23 14.28 20.88
C SER A 448 -4.91 13.64 21.31
N GLU A 449 -4.70 13.56 22.62
CA GLU A 449 -3.58 12.84 23.22
C GLU A 449 -3.51 11.39 22.72
N PRO A 450 -2.31 10.82 22.51
CA PRO A 450 -2.14 9.42 22.17
C PRO A 450 -2.74 8.47 23.22
N ILE A 451 -3.30 7.36 22.74
CA ILE A 451 -3.85 6.30 23.59
C ILE A 451 -2.93 5.10 23.53
N GLU A 452 -2.44 4.64 24.68
CA GLU A 452 -1.69 3.39 24.78
C GLU A 452 -2.63 2.20 24.61
N LEU A 453 -2.48 1.48 23.50
CA LEU A 453 -3.32 0.35 23.14
C LEU A 453 -2.92 -0.92 23.90
N LEU A 454 -1.61 -1.16 24.02
CA LEU A 454 -1.01 -2.29 24.72
C LEU A 454 0.48 -2.06 24.97
N GLN A 455 1.08 -2.94 25.77
CA GLN A 455 2.53 -3.11 25.85
C GLN A 455 2.89 -4.60 25.86
N ASP A 456 3.77 -5.01 24.95
CA ASP A 456 4.40 -6.33 24.93
C ASP A 456 5.86 -6.27 25.42
N ASN A 457 6.57 -7.40 25.43
CA ASN A 457 7.95 -7.50 25.95
C ASN A 457 8.99 -7.82 24.86
N PHE A 458 8.63 -7.69 23.59
CA PHE A 458 9.52 -7.91 22.47
C PHE A 458 9.77 -6.62 21.68
N PRO A 459 10.95 -6.52 21.04
CA PRO A 459 11.25 -5.35 20.22
C PRO A 459 10.45 -5.34 18.93
N ILE A 460 9.70 -4.27 18.69
CA ILE A 460 8.89 -4.10 17.47
C ILE A 460 9.73 -3.37 16.42
N SER A 461 9.96 -3.97 15.25
CA SER A 461 10.76 -3.36 14.18
C SER A 461 9.93 -2.69 13.10
N SER A 462 8.68 -3.12 12.89
CA SER A 462 7.79 -2.59 11.86
C SER A 462 6.34 -3.04 12.06
N PHE A 463 5.48 -2.54 11.20
CA PHE A 463 4.11 -2.99 11.00
C PHE A 463 3.93 -3.43 9.53
N ALA A 464 2.84 -4.12 9.25
CA ALA A 464 2.36 -4.30 7.89
C ALA A 464 0.83 -4.23 7.86
N GLU A 465 0.26 -3.77 6.75
CA GLU A 465 -1.18 -3.68 6.59
C GLU A 465 -1.67 -4.77 5.63
N LEU A 466 -2.62 -5.58 6.08
CA LEU A 466 -3.28 -6.57 5.22
C LEU A 466 -4.21 -5.88 4.23
N PRO A 467 -4.58 -6.53 3.11
CA PRO A 467 -5.51 -5.93 2.13
C PRO A 467 -6.87 -5.54 2.73
N GLY A 468 -7.30 -6.20 3.80
CA GLY A 468 -8.50 -5.83 4.56
C GLY A 468 -8.35 -4.63 5.49
N GLY A 469 -7.13 -4.08 5.67
CA GLY A 469 -6.83 -2.97 6.59
C GLY A 469 -6.46 -3.40 8.02
N GLU A 470 -6.48 -4.71 8.29
CA GLU A 470 -5.98 -5.27 9.55
C GLU A 470 -4.45 -5.16 9.65
N LEU A 471 -3.93 -4.97 10.86
CA LEU A 471 -2.51 -4.72 11.07
C LEU A 471 -1.78 -5.96 11.58
N LEU A 472 -0.64 -6.23 10.94
CA LEU A 472 0.40 -7.09 11.45
C LEU A 472 1.50 -6.26 12.12
N VAL A 473 2.16 -6.88 13.09
CA VAL A 473 3.27 -6.31 13.85
C VAL A 473 4.46 -7.23 13.68
N VAL A 474 5.59 -6.65 13.30
CA VAL A 474 6.84 -7.35 13.05
C VAL A 474 7.72 -7.17 14.27
N SER A 475 8.03 -8.26 14.97
CA SER A 475 9.07 -8.27 15.99
C SER A 475 10.43 -8.45 15.34
N TYR A 476 11.41 -7.71 15.84
CA TYR A 476 12.80 -7.80 15.40
C TYR A 476 13.38 -9.20 15.62
N LEU A 477 12.96 -9.94 16.66
CA LEU A 477 13.55 -11.24 17.04
C LEU A 477 12.54 -12.38 17.26
N ASP A 478 11.26 -12.10 17.50
CA ASP A 478 10.33 -13.10 18.04
C ASP A 478 9.35 -13.68 17.03
N GLY A 479 8.94 -12.92 16.00
CA GLY A 479 7.95 -13.38 15.04
C GLY A 479 7.11 -12.27 14.41
N ILE A 480 6.04 -12.69 13.74
CA ILE A 480 5.02 -11.83 13.14
C ILE A 480 3.71 -12.07 13.91
N TYR A 481 3.06 -10.99 14.31
CA TYR A 481 1.85 -10.98 15.11
C TYR A 481 0.75 -10.20 14.42
N GLN A 482 -0.50 -10.47 14.74
CA GLN A 482 -1.65 -9.66 14.36
C GLN A 482 -2.08 -8.84 15.57
N LEU A 483 -2.32 -7.54 15.36
CA LEU A 483 -2.95 -6.69 16.36
C LEU A 483 -4.44 -7.00 16.40
N VAL A 484 -4.95 -7.33 17.58
CA VAL A 484 -6.36 -7.71 17.78
C VAL A 484 -6.90 -7.10 19.07
N ARG A 485 -8.22 -6.90 19.11
CA ARG A 485 -8.94 -6.47 20.31
C ARG A 485 -9.05 -7.59 21.34
N ASP A 486 -8.84 -7.26 22.61
CA ASP A 486 -8.97 -8.17 23.77
C ASP A 486 -10.37 -8.72 24.06
#